data_AF-A0A7X7VHL5-F1
#
_entry.id   AF-A0A7X7VHL5-F1
#
_cell.length_a   1.000
_cell.length_b   1.000
_cell.length_c   1.000
_cell.angle_alpha   90.00
_cell.angle_beta   90.00
_cell.angle_gamma   90.00
#
_symmetry.space_group_name_H-M   'P 1'
#
loop_
_entity.id
_entity.type
_entity.pdbx_description
1 polymer ?
#
loop_
_entity_poly.entity_id
_entity_poly.type
_entity_poly.pdbx_seq_one_letter_code
_entity_poly.pdbx_strand_id
1 'polypeptide(L)'
;MEVKVTAEFLALLAGAVLSLAFSYIPGLKALYDPLSGAWKRVVMAALLLVVSLALFGLGCAGIIQGVSCDRNGIIQLVGVFISALMANQSTYMIAGSQRNWRYSDEEDLPEM
;
A
#
# COMPACT_ATOMS: atom_id res chain seq x y z
N MET A 1 -6.20 -7.01 -22.44
CA MET A 1 -5.09 -6.50 -21.62
C MET A 1 -4.81 -7.58 -20.58
N GLU A 2 -3.69 -8.29 -20.68
CA GLU A 2 -3.30 -9.31 -19.70
C GLU A 2 -2.75 -8.58 -18.46
N VAL A 3 -3.45 -8.69 -17.33
CA VAL A 3 -3.05 -8.07 -16.07
C VAL A 3 -2.36 -9.12 -15.22
N LYS A 4 -1.04 -9.00 -15.05
CA LYS A 4 -0.30 -9.84 -14.12
C LYS A 4 -0.51 -9.36 -12.70
N VAL A 5 -1.28 -10.11 -11.91
CA VAL A 5 -1.51 -9.80 -10.50
C VAL A 5 -0.27 -10.17 -9.69
N THR A 6 0.56 -9.16 -9.41
CA THR A 6 1.76 -9.27 -8.57
C THR A 6 1.67 -8.34 -7.37
N ALA A 7 2.59 -8.50 -6.41
CA ALA A 7 2.59 -7.74 -5.17
C ALA A 7 2.86 -6.25 -5.43
N GLU A 8 3.77 -5.99 -6.37
CA GLU A 8 4.14 -4.67 -6.86
C GLU A 8 2.94 -4.02 -7.54
N PHE A 9 2.20 -4.76 -8.37
CA PHE A 9 1.01 -4.24 -9.04
C PHE A 9 -0.08 -3.84 -8.04
N LEU A 10 -0.35 -4.67 -7.02
CA LEU A 10 -1.27 -4.33 -5.94
C LEU A 10 -0.81 -3.09 -5.17
N ALA A 11 0.47 -3.00 -4.83
CA ALA A 11 1.03 -1.85 -4.11
C ALA A 11 0.91 -0.55 -4.94
N LEU A 12 1.19 -0.61 -6.24
CA LEU A 12 1.07 0.52 -7.15
C LEU A 12 -0.38 1.00 -7.27
N LEU A 13 -1.33 0.08 -7.48
CA LEU A 13 -2.75 0.42 -7.54
C LEU A 13 -3.26 0.99 -6.22
N ALA A 14 -2.89 0.37 -5.10
CA ALA A 14 -3.25 0.86 -3.77
C ALA A 14 -2.73 2.29 -3.53
N GLY A 15 -1.47 2.55 -3.87
CA GLY A 15 -0.87 3.88 -3.79
C GLY A 15 -1.61 4.90 -4.66
N ALA A 16 -1.88 4.56 -5.92
CA ALA A 16 -2.60 5.44 -6.84
C ALA A 16 -4.02 5.76 -6.34
N VAL A 17 -4.77 4.75 -5.89
CA VAL A 17 -6.11 4.92 -5.32
C VAL A 17 -6.07 5.83 -4.10
N LEU A 18 -5.10 5.62 -3.20
CA LEU A 18 -4.99 6.45 -2.00
C LEU A 18 -4.57 7.89 -2.32
N SER A 19 -3.64 8.10 -3.26
CA SER A 19 -3.26 9.43 -3.74
C SER A 19 -4.45 10.18 -4.33
N LEU A 20 -5.26 9.51 -5.13
CA LEU A 20 -6.51 10.05 -5.67
C LEU A 20 -7.50 10.35 -4.54
N ALA A 21 -7.70 9.42 -3.60
CA ALA A 21 -8.60 9.62 -2.47
C ALA A 21 -8.22 10.86 -1.65
N PHE A 22 -6.94 11.06 -1.32
CA PHE A 22 -6.50 12.26 -0.61
C PHE A 22 -6.60 13.55 -1.44
N SER A 23 -6.57 13.46 -2.77
CA SER A 23 -6.69 14.63 -3.65
C SER A 23 -8.14 15.06 -3.87
N TYR A 24 -9.07 14.09 -3.98
CA TYR A 24 -10.46 14.34 -4.36
C TYR A 24 -11.44 14.34 -3.18
N ILE A 25 -11.10 13.72 -2.04
CA ILE A 25 -11.98 13.65 -0.87
C ILE A 25 -11.55 14.71 0.15
N PRO A 26 -12.24 15.87 0.21
CA PRO A 26 -11.92 16.90 1.19
C PRO A 26 -12.14 16.38 2.61
N GLY A 27 -11.20 16.66 3.51
CA GLY A 27 -11.27 16.24 4.92
C GLY A 27 -10.73 14.84 5.22
N LEU A 28 -10.51 13.98 4.21
CA LEU A 28 -9.94 12.65 4.44
C LEU A 28 -8.53 12.71 5.06
N LYS A 29 -7.72 13.67 4.61
CA LYS A 29 -6.40 13.93 5.18
C LYS A 29 -6.48 14.32 6.66
N ALA A 30 -7.42 15.18 7.03
CA ALA A 30 -7.61 15.61 8.42
C ALA A 30 -8.05 14.46 9.34
N LEU A 31 -8.77 13.48 8.81
CA LEU A 31 -9.10 12.25 9.52
C LEU A 31 -7.92 11.30 9.61
N TYR A 32 -7.08 11.22 8.59
CA TYR A 32 -5.94 10.30 8.52
C TYR A 32 -4.71 10.78 9.31
N ASP A 33 -4.41 12.08 9.29
CA ASP A 33 -3.27 12.68 9.98
C ASP A 33 -3.18 12.34 11.48
N PRO A 34 -4.25 12.38 12.29
CA PRO A 34 -4.19 12.07 13.72
C PRO A 34 -4.06 10.57 14.04
N LEU A 35 -4.19 9.66 13.07
CA LEU A 35 -4.03 8.23 13.34
C LEU A 35 -2.60 7.92 13.79
N SER A 36 -2.48 7.03 14.77
CA SER A 36 -1.20 6.46 15.16
C SER A 36 -0.59 5.65 14.01
N GLY A 37 0.73 5.47 14.03
CA GLY A 37 1.44 4.70 13.01
C GLY A 37 0.88 3.28 12.81
N ALA A 38 0.43 2.64 13.89
CA ALA A 38 -0.22 1.33 13.82
C ALA A 38 -1.54 1.37 13.04
N TRP A 39 -2.40 2.36 13.33
CA TRP A 39 -3.68 2.51 12.64
C TRP A 39 -3.51 2.88 11.16
N LYS A 40 -2.52 3.72 10.83
CA LYS A 40 -2.18 4.03 9.43
C LYS A 40 -1.81 2.77 8.64
N ARG A 41 -1.09 1.82 9.25
CA ARG A 41 -0.75 0.52 8.63
C ARG A 41 -1.98 -0.35 8.42
N VAL A 42 -2.93 -0.36 9.35
CA VAL A 42 -4.19 -1.11 9.21
C VAL A 42 -5.02 -0.55 8.04
N VAL A 43 -5.09 0.77 7.90
CA VAL A 43 -5.76 1.42 6.76
C VAL A 43 -5.11 0.99 5.43
N MET A 44 -3.78 0.97 5.36
CA MET A 44 -3.06 0.50 4.16
C MET A 44 -3.31 -0.98 3.86
N ALA A 45 -3.32 -1.84 4.88
CA ALA A 45 -3.61 -3.26 4.72
C ALA A 45 -5.06 -3.49 4.24
N ALA A 46 -6.02 -2.75 4.79
CA ALA A 46 -7.40 -2.79 4.36
C ALA A 46 -7.55 -2.34 2.90
N LEU A 47 -6.84 -1.30 2.50
CA LEU A 47 -6.88 -0.80 1.12
C LEU A 47 -6.29 -1.81 0.12
N LEU A 48 -5.16 -2.46 0.46
CA LEU A 48 -4.62 -3.58 -0.31
C LEU A 48 -5.62 -4.72 -0.47
N LEU A 49 -6.36 -5.04 0.60
CA LEU A 49 -7.38 -6.09 0.58
C LEU A 49 -8.54 -5.71 -0.36
N VAL A 50 -9.03 -4.48 -0.28
CA VAL A 50 -10.09 -3.98 -1.16
C VAL A 50 -9.66 -4.04 -2.63
N VAL A 51 -8.44 -3.59 -2.95
CA VAL A 51 -7.92 -3.66 -4.33
C VAL A 51 -7.79 -5.12 -4.79
N SER A 52 -7.28 -6.01 -3.94
CA SER A 52 -7.17 -7.44 -4.25
C SER A 52 -8.53 -8.07 -4.57
N LEU A 53 -9.54 -7.80 -3.74
CA LEU A 53 -10.90 -8.29 -3.94
C LEU A 53 -11.56 -7.68 -5.17
N ALA A 54 -11.33 -6.39 -5.44
CA ALA A 54 -11.83 -5.74 -6.65
C ALA A 54 -11.23 -6.39 -7.90
N LEU A 55 -9.93 -6.63 -7.95
CA LEU A 55 -9.29 -7.33 -9.07
C LEU A 55 -9.82 -8.75 -9.24
N PHE A 56 -10.03 -9.48 -8.14
CA PHE A 56 -10.65 -10.80 -8.19
C PHE A 56 -12.09 -10.74 -8.74
N GLY A 57 -12.91 -9.82 -8.27
CA GLY A 57 -14.27 -9.61 -8.76
C GLY A 57 -14.31 -9.21 -10.23
N LEU A 58 -13.42 -8.32 -10.67
CA LEU A 58 -13.29 -7.94 -12.09
C LEU A 58 -12.84 -9.11 -12.96
N GLY A 59 -11.95 -9.97 -12.44
CA GLY A 59 -11.53 -11.20 -13.11
C GLY A 59 -12.68 -12.20 -13.27
N CYS A 60 -13.45 -12.42 -12.20
CA CYS A 60 -14.64 -13.26 -12.24
C CYS A 60 -15.75 -12.70 -13.15
N ALA A 61 -15.85 -11.38 -13.30
CA ALA A 61 -16.77 -10.73 -14.24
C ALA A 61 -16.28 -10.76 -15.71
N GLY A 62 -15.07 -11.29 -15.97
CA GLY A 62 -14.49 -11.38 -17.31
C GLY A 62 -14.01 -10.04 -17.90
N ILE A 63 -13.89 -9.00 -17.07
CA ILE A 63 -13.46 -7.65 -17.50
C ILE A 63 -11.95 -7.62 -17.72
N ILE A 64 -11.19 -8.28 -16.84
CA ILE A 64 -9.73 -8.37 -16.90
C ILE A 64 -9.30 -9.83 -17.04
N GLN A 65 -8.23 -10.06 -17.80
CA GLN A 65 -7.60 -11.37 -17.94
C GLN A 65 -6.37 -11.44 -17.05
N GLY A 66 -6.14 -12.58 -16.39
CA GLY A 66 -4.99 -12.79 -15.48
C GLY A 66 -5.35 -13.19 -14.05
N VAL A 67 -6.65 -13.26 -13.72
CA VAL A 67 -7.15 -13.85 -12.47
C VAL A 67 -8.15 -14.94 -12.80
N SER A 68 -7.83 -16.18 -12.46
CA SER A 68 -8.76 -17.30 -12.58
C SER A 68 -9.77 -17.27 -11.44
N CYS A 69 -11.06 -17.37 -11.75
CA CYS A 69 -12.13 -17.52 -10.75
C CYS A 69 -12.22 -19.00 -10.29
N ASP A 70 -11.09 -19.57 -9.89
CA ASP A 70 -10.98 -20.94 -9.39
C ASP A 70 -10.22 -20.98 -8.05
N ARG A 71 -10.11 -22.19 -7.48
CA ARG A 71 -9.39 -22.41 -6.23
C ARG A 71 -7.91 -21.98 -6.31
N ASN A 72 -7.28 -22.17 -7.45
CA ASN A 72 -5.89 -21.82 -7.69
C ASN A 72 -5.68 -20.30 -7.77
N GLY A 73 -6.59 -19.57 -8.41
CA GLY A 73 -6.59 -18.11 -8.46
C GLY A 73 -6.77 -17.46 -7.10
N ILE A 74 -7.61 -18.05 -6.23
CA ILE A 74 -7.73 -17.60 -4.83
C ILE A 74 -6.42 -17.83 -4.08
N ILE A 75 -5.80 -19.02 -4.20
CA ILE A 75 -4.52 -19.32 -3.54
C ILE A 75 -3.42 -18.36 -4.02
N GLN A 76 -3.36 -18.10 -5.32
CA GLN A 76 -2.42 -17.13 -5.89
C GLN A 76 -2.67 -15.72 -5.34
N LEU A 77 -3.91 -15.25 -5.35
CA LEU A 77 -4.27 -13.92 -4.85
C LEU A 77 -3.90 -13.75 -3.37
N VAL A 78 -4.16 -14.77 -2.54
CA VAL A 78 -3.77 -14.77 -1.13
C VAL A 78 -2.25 -14.68 -0.98
N GLY A 79 -1.49 -15.45 -1.76
CA GLY A 79 -0.02 -15.39 -1.74
C GLY A 79 0.51 -14.02 -2.13
N VAL A 80 -0.07 -13.41 -3.17
CA VAL A 80 0.29 -12.07 -3.65
C VAL A 80 -0.11 -10.99 -2.65
N PHE A 81 -1.26 -11.13 -1.98
CA PHE A 81 -1.69 -10.22 -0.93
C PHE A 81 -0.75 -10.26 0.29
N ILE A 82 -0.35 -11.46 0.73
CA ILE A 82 0.59 -11.62 1.84
C ILE A 82 1.95 -11.00 1.49
N SER A 83 2.48 -11.25 0.29
CA SER A 83 3.76 -10.65 -0.13
C SER A 83 3.67 -9.13 -0.24
N ALA A 84 2.55 -8.58 -0.74
CA ALA A 84 2.29 -7.15 -0.75
C ALA A 84 2.23 -6.56 0.67
N LEU A 85 1.59 -7.25 1.63
CA LEU A 85 1.56 -6.83 3.03
C LEU A 85 2.96 -6.78 3.64
N MET A 86 3.76 -7.83 3.43
CA MET A 86 5.15 -7.86 3.92
C MET A 86 5.98 -6.72 3.34
N ALA A 87 5.85 -6.45 2.04
CA ALA A 87 6.53 -5.34 1.38
C ALA A 87 6.10 -3.98 1.95
N ASN A 88 4.80 -3.77 2.18
CA ASN A 88 4.30 -2.50 2.72
C ASN A 88 4.79 -2.25 4.16
N GLN A 89 4.88 -3.31 4.98
CA GLN A 89 5.36 -3.19 6.36
C GLN A 89 6.87 -2.96 6.45
N SER A 90 7.68 -3.55 5.55
CA SER A 90 9.13 -3.34 5.52
C SER A 90 9.48 -1.90 5.18
N THR A 91 8.78 -1.28 4.22
CA THR A 91 8.92 0.15 3.90
C THR A 91 8.63 1.02 5.12
N TYR A 92 7.62 0.69 5.92
CA TYR A 92 7.35 1.43 7.16
C TYR A 92 8.49 1.32 8.15
N MET A 93 9.12 0.15 8.32
CA MET A 93 10.28 0.02 9.21
C MET A 93 11.43 0.92 8.75
N ILE A 94 11.68 0.98 7.44
CA ILE A 94 12.71 1.85 6.86
C ILE A 94 12.36 3.33 7.06
N ALA A 95 11.13 3.73 6.71
CA ALA A 95 10.68 5.11 6.84
C ALA A 95 10.56 5.57 8.29
N GLY A 96 10.13 4.70 9.20
CA GLY A 96 10.00 4.97 10.63
C GLY A 96 11.32 5.00 11.39
N SER A 97 12.39 4.43 10.81
CA SER A 97 13.76 4.44 11.38
C SER A 97 14.40 5.84 11.32
N GLN A 98 13.91 6.74 10.47
CA GLN A 98 14.45 8.09 10.24
C GLN A 98 14.10 9.14 11.33
N ARG A 99 13.84 8.74 12.58
CA ARG A 99 13.59 9.71 13.68
C ARG A 99 14.83 10.22 14.42
N ASN A 100 16.04 9.90 13.95
CA ASN A 100 17.29 10.39 14.57
C ASN A 100 18.20 11.21 13.64
N TRP A 101 17.77 11.55 12.42
CA TRP A 101 18.60 12.35 11.49
C TRP A 101 18.44 13.86 11.64
N ARG A 102 17.70 14.31 12.67
CA ARG A 102 17.51 15.73 12.99
C ARG A 102 18.25 16.13 14.28
N TYR A 103 19.41 15.53 14.47
CA TYR A 103 20.45 15.94 15.42
C TYR A 103 21.79 15.92 14.66
N SER A 104 21.90 16.80 13.67
CA SER A 104 23.17 17.45 13.41
C SER A 104 22.86 18.89 13.79
N ASP A 105 23.10 19.22 15.05
CA ASP A 105 23.05 20.61 15.49
C ASP A 105 24.06 21.39 14.66
N GLU A 106 23.70 22.62 14.32
CA GLU A 106 24.57 23.60 13.62
C GLU A 106 25.93 23.78 14.34
N GLU A 107 26.03 23.35 15.61
CA GLU A 107 27.23 23.33 16.47
C GLU A 107 28.33 22.34 16.02
N ASP A 108 28.05 21.38 15.13
CA ASP A 108 29.04 20.41 14.62
C ASP A 108 29.72 20.83 13.30
N LEU A 109 29.40 22.03 12.76
CA LEU A 109 30.06 22.56 11.57
C LEU A 109 31.40 23.21 11.97
N PRO A 110 32.56 22.76 11.45
CA PRO A 110 33.81 23.48 11.66
C PRO A 110 33.69 24.87 11.03
N GLU A 111 33.89 25.91 11.83
CA GLU A 111 33.92 27.30 11.35
C GLU A 111 34.92 27.40 10.19
N MET A 112 34.42 27.76 9.02
CA MET A 112 35.19 27.98 7.79
C MET A 112 35.09 29.43 7.35
#